data_AF-A0A3D2V4L8-F1
#
_entry.id   AF-A0A3D2V4L8-F1
#
_cell.length_a   1.000
_cell.length_b   1.000
_cell.length_c   1.000
_cell.angle_alpha   90.00
_cell.angle_beta   90.00
_cell.angle_gamma   90.00
#
_symmetry.space_group_name_H-M   'P 1'
#
loop_
_entity.id
_entity.type
_entity.pdbx_description
1 polymer ?
#
loop_
_entity_poly.entity_id
_entity_poly.type
_entity_poly.pdbx_seq_one_letter_code
_entity_poly.pdbx_strand_id
1 'polypeptide(L)'
;RIWEQLFGTGLVKTSENLGVQSDWPSHPKLLDWLAIGFAENGWNIKQLIKTIILSETYQQDNRVDTLRLQRDPENRLLSRGPRVRLSAEAIRDQALFVSGLLNDQLGGPSIHPYQPAGLWEEVEKRGTYQQDHGNALYRRSLYITIRKTVPPPEMVIFDLPSREVCNTKRTHTNTPLQALALQNNITYVEASRKLAERVLLQSSHTEARIKLAFRMATQRHATATELNLLI
;
A
#
# COMPACT_ATOMS: atom_id res chain seq x y z
N ARG A 1 12.88 -1.10 10.22
CA ARG A 1 11.74 -1.68 9.47
C ARG A 1 10.45 -0.87 9.61
N ILE A 2 9.89 -0.63 10.80
CA ILE A 2 8.67 0.21 10.94
C ILE A 2 8.89 1.61 10.32
N TRP A 3 10.00 2.25 10.65
CA TRP A 3 10.39 3.52 10.03
C TRP A 3 10.44 3.45 8.50
N GLU A 4 11.06 2.41 7.96
CA GLU A 4 11.17 2.18 6.51
C GLU A 4 9.81 2.00 5.84
N GLN A 5 8.87 1.31 6.48
CA GLN A 5 7.51 1.17 5.94
C GLN A 5 6.76 2.51 5.88
N LEU A 6 7.06 3.42 6.81
CA LEU A 6 6.43 4.75 6.87
C LEU A 6 7.11 5.78 5.97
N PHE A 7 8.45 5.77 5.90
CA PHE A 7 9.25 6.76 5.17
C PHE A 7 9.83 6.26 3.84
N GLY A 8 9.70 4.98 3.53
CA GLY A 8 10.26 4.32 2.35
C GLY A 8 11.71 3.86 2.54
N THR A 9 12.52 4.66 3.25
CA THR A 9 13.92 4.33 3.57
C THR A 9 14.09 4.23 5.09
N GLY A 10 14.66 3.13 5.57
CA GLY A 10 14.92 2.92 7.00
C GLY A 10 16.00 3.86 7.54
N LEU A 11 16.00 4.15 8.85
CA LEU A 11 17.07 4.95 9.48
C LEU A 11 18.46 4.38 9.21
N VAL A 12 18.59 3.06 9.11
CA VAL A 12 19.71 2.37 8.45
C VAL A 12 19.23 1.94 7.06
N LYS A 13 19.99 2.30 6.01
CA LYS A 13 19.59 2.07 4.61
C LYS A 13 19.56 0.57 4.26
N THR A 14 20.54 -0.17 4.79
CA THR A 14 20.69 -1.63 4.75
C THR A 14 19.95 -2.28 5.93
N SER A 15 18.62 -2.17 5.96
CA SER A 15 17.80 -2.68 7.07
C SER A 15 17.80 -4.22 7.18
N GLU A 16 18.31 -4.90 6.15
CA GLU A 16 18.53 -6.33 6.05
C GLU A 16 19.84 -6.81 6.70
N ASN A 17 20.82 -5.94 6.91
CA ASN A 17 22.11 -6.29 7.49
C ASN A 17 22.55 -5.18 8.45
N LEU A 18 22.59 -5.48 9.75
CA LEU A 18 23.01 -4.54 10.81
C LEU A 18 24.43 -4.84 11.34
N GLY A 19 25.23 -5.56 10.56
CA GLY A 19 26.61 -5.91 10.92
C GLY A 19 27.62 -4.78 10.70
N VAL A 20 28.91 -5.10 10.81
CA VAL A 20 30.04 -4.16 10.66
C VAL A 20 30.09 -3.52 9.26
N GLN A 21 29.51 -4.19 8.26
CA GLN A 21 29.41 -3.70 6.88
C GLN A 21 28.08 -2.97 6.58
N SER A 22 27.27 -2.70 7.61
CA SER A 22 26.03 -1.94 7.45
C SER A 22 26.28 -0.45 7.30
N ASP A 23 25.32 0.24 6.71
CA ASP A 23 25.33 1.70 6.70
C ASP A 23 25.09 2.22 8.11
N TRP A 24 25.77 3.30 8.48
CA TRP A 24 25.44 4.00 9.71
C TRP A 24 24.01 4.57 9.67
N PRO A 25 23.31 4.61 10.81
CA PRO A 25 22.03 5.29 10.89
C PRO A 25 22.17 6.75 10.45
N SER A 26 21.26 7.25 9.61
CA SER A 26 21.30 8.66 9.19
C SER A 26 21.12 9.62 10.37
N HIS A 27 20.36 9.20 11.38
CA HIS A 27 20.09 9.97 12.60
C HIS A 27 20.24 9.05 13.82
N PRO A 28 21.47 8.85 14.34
CA PRO A 28 21.72 7.89 15.41
C PRO A 28 20.98 8.25 16.70
N LYS A 29 21.00 9.53 17.11
CA LYS A 29 20.27 10.00 18.30
C LYS A 29 18.76 9.78 18.22
N LEU A 30 18.19 9.90 17.02
CA LEU A 30 16.76 9.64 16.79
C LEU A 30 16.46 8.14 16.93
N LEU A 31 17.34 7.28 16.40
CA LEU A 31 17.21 5.84 16.55
C LEU A 31 17.27 5.44 18.03
N ASP A 32 18.22 5.99 18.79
CA ASP A 32 18.36 5.74 20.23
C ASP A 32 17.10 6.20 20.99
N TRP A 33 16.61 7.41 20.70
CA TRP A 33 15.40 7.95 21.33
C TRP A 33 14.17 7.08 21.05
N LEU A 34 13.99 6.64 19.80
CA LEU A 34 12.88 5.73 19.44
C LEU A 34 13.03 4.36 20.10
N ALA A 35 14.25 3.82 20.20
CA ALA A 35 14.51 2.52 20.80
C ALA A 35 14.27 2.52 22.31
N ILE A 36 14.79 3.53 23.02
CA ILE A 36 14.55 3.72 24.46
C ILE A 36 13.06 3.89 24.72
N GLY A 37 12.40 4.81 24.00
CA GLY A 37 10.97 5.04 24.16
C GLY A 37 10.13 3.80 23.83
N PHE A 38 10.53 2.98 22.87
CA PHE A 38 9.84 1.73 22.56
C PHE A 38 9.94 0.70 23.68
N ALA A 39 11.14 0.56 24.29
CA ALA A 39 11.36 -0.33 25.42
C ALA A 39 10.60 0.14 26.68
N GLU A 40 10.67 1.43 27.01
CA GLU A 40 9.98 2.03 28.16
C GLU A 40 8.45 1.94 28.05
N ASN A 41 7.90 1.99 26.84
CA ASN A 41 6.47 1.82 26.57
C ASN A 41 6.05 0.35 26.42
N GLY A 42 6.84 -0.60 26.92
CA GLY A 42 6.49 -2.02 26.95
C GLY A 42 6.41 -2.67 25.56
N TRP A 43 7.25 -2.24 24.62
CA TRP A 43 7.31 -2.78 23.25
C TRP A 43 5.99 -2.62 22.47
N ASN A 44 5.22 -1.58 22.78
CA ASN A 44 3.94 -1.31 22.13
C ASN A 44 4.11 -0.73 20.72
N ILE A 45 3.88 -1.58 19.71
CA ILE A 45 4.04 -1.21 18.27
C ILE A 45 3.10 -0.08 17.87
N LYS A 46 1.85 -0.08 18.35
CA LYS A 46 0.87 0.97 17.99
C LYS A 46 1.30 2.33 18.54
N GLN A 47 1.84 2.35 19.75
CA GLN A 47 2.36 3.57 20.36
C GLN A 47 3.57 4.10 19.58
N LEU A 48 4.51 3.22 19.21
CA LEU A 48 5.66 3.61 18.38
C LEU A 48 5.22 4.21 17.03
N ILE A 49 4.27 3.55 16.34
CA ILE A 49 3.72 4.06 15.09
C ILE A 49 3.06 5.41 15.32
N LYS A 50 2.23 5.56 16.37
CA LYS A 50 1.58 6.81 16.74
C LYS A 50 2.59 7.94 16.96
N THR A 51 3.66 7.68 17.70
CA THR A 51 4.75 8.65 17.93
C THR A 51 5.38 9.11 16.61
N ILE A 52 5.65 8.17 15.69
CA ILE A 52 6.25 8.50 14.39
C ILE A 52 5.29 9.32 13.53
N ILE A 53 4.03 8.88 13.37
CA ILE A 53 3.07 9.55 12.47
C ILE A 53 2.58 10.91 12.99
N LEU A 54 2.67 11.14 14.31
CA LEU A 54 2.36 12.43 14.93
C LEU A 54 3.56 13.37 14.97
N SER A 55 4.74 12.94 14.52
CA SER A 55 5.91 13.83 14.42
C SER A 55 5.72 14.87 13.32
N GLU A 56 6.27 16.06 13.54
CA GLU A 56 6.30 17.13 12.53
C GLU A 56 6.97 16.64 11.24
N THR A 57 8.01 15.81 11.35
CA THR A 57 8.75 15.24 10.21
C THR A 57 7.87 14.36 9.32
N TYR A 58 6.99 13.53 9.91
CA TYR A 58 6.07 12.69 9.11
C TYR A 58 4.95 13.52 8.48
N GLN A 59 4.51 14.58 9.15
CA GLN A 59 3.42 15.45 8.72
C GLN A 59 3.84 16.53 7.70
N GLN A 60 5.12 16.59 7.33
CA GLN A 60 5.59 17.52 6.31
C GLN A 60 4.91 17.31 4.96
N ASP A 61 4.80 18.38 4.17
CA ASP A 61 4.41 18.30 2.77
C ASP A 61 5.51 17.55 1.98
N ASN A 62 5.09 16.76 0.98
CA ASN A 62 6.01 16.02 0.11
C ASN A 62 6.50 16.85 -1.09
N ARG A 63 6.00 18.08 -1.26
CA ARG A 63 6.48 19.01 -2.28
C ARG A 63 7.96 19.29 -2.11
N VAL A 64 8.68 19.24 -3.22
CA VAL A 64 10.14 19.42 -3.26
C VAL A 64 10.51 20.46 -4.31
N ASP A 65 11.34 21.41 -3.92
CA ASP A 65 11.96 22.36 -4.84
C ASP A 65 13.26 21.77 -5.44
N THR A 66 13.77 22.40 -6.49
CA THR A 66 14.97 21.91 -7.20
C THR A 66 16.20 21.86 -6.30
N LEU A 67 16.34 22.79 -5.35
CA LEU A 67 17.50 22.90 -4.48
C LEU A 67 17.50 21.82 -3.39
N ARG A 68 16.35 21.55 -2.75
CA ARG A 68 16.17 20.43 -1.81
C ARG A 68 16.34 19.10 -2.52
N LEU A 69 15.84 18.96 -3.75
CA LEU A 69 16.00 17.73 -4.51
C LEU A 69 17.48 17.45 -4.85
N GLN A 70 18.25 18.48 -5.18
CA GLN A 70 19.69 18.35 -5.41
C GLN A 70 20.46 17.98 -4.13
N ARG A 71 20.08 18.56 -2.99
CA ARG A 71 20.75 18.31 -1.70
C ARG A 71 20.36 16.98 -1.07
N ASP A 72 19.12 16.56 -1.24
CA ASP A 72 18.56 15.36 -0.62
C ASP A 72 17.66 14.58 -1.60
N PRO A 73 18.26 13.95 -2.64
CA PRO A 73 17.51 13.24 -3.67
C PRO A 73 16.75 12.04 -3.11
N GLU A 74 17.37 11.28 -2.19
CA GLU A 74 16.79 10.07 -1.58
C GLU A 74 15.89 10.36 -0.35
N ASN A 75 15.65 11.62 -0.02
CA ASN A 75 14.95 12.04 1.21
C ASN A 75 15.57 11.46 2.50
N ARG A 76 16.90 11.32 2.52
CA ARG A 76 17.69 10.72 3.61
C ARG A 76 17.80 11.65 4.82
N LEU A 77 17.83 12.96 4.56
CA LEU A 77 17.83 14.01 5.57
C LEU A 77 16.42 14.36 6.04
N LEU A 78 15.39 13.67 5.53
CA LEU A 78 13.99 13.92 5.83
C LEU A 78 13.61 15.36 5.51
N SER A 79 14.13 15.86 4.38
CA SER A 79 13.88 17.20 3.89
C SER A 79 12.49 17.36 3.30
N ARG A 80 11.63 16.35 3.27
CA ARG A 80 10.24 16.43 2.84
C ARG A 80 9.42 15.27 3.40
N GLY A 81 8.10 15.41 3.34
CA GLY A 81 7.16 14.37 3.73
C GLY A 81 7.34 13.08 2.91
N PRO A 82 7.05 11.90 3.49
CA PRO A 82 7.19 10.64 2.80
C PRO A 82 6.16 10.50 1.67
N ARG A 83 6.62 10.01 0.52
CA ARG A 83 5.76 9.68 -0.63
C ARG A 83 6.13 8.30 -1.13
N VAL A 84 5.46 7.29 -0.58
CA VAL A 84 5.72 5.87 -0.89
C VAL A 84 4.46 5.26 -1.47
N ARG A 85 4.62 4.44 -2.51
CA ARG A 85 3.51 3.67 -3.08
C ARG A 85 3.08 2.59 -2.07
N LEU A 86 1.78 2.38 -1.92
CA LEU A 86 1.23 1.28 -1.14
C LEU A 86 1.75 -0.09 -1.63
N SER A 87 1.73 -1.10 -0.75
CA SER A 87 2.03 -2.48 -1.13
C SER A 87 0.90 -3.07 -1.99
N ALA A 88 1.17 -4.16 -2.70
CA ALA A 88 0.16 -4.85 -3.51
C ALA A 88 -1.14 -5.15 -2.73
N GLU A 89 -1.00 -5.67 -1.50
CA GLU A 89 -2.12 -6.00 -0.63
C GLU A 89 -2.90 -4.74 -0.22
N ALA A 90 -2.19 -3.66 0.11
CA ALA A 90 -2.80 -2.40 0.51
C ALA A 90 -3.50 -1.68 -0.65
N ILE A 91 -2.98 -1.77 -1.88
CA ILE A 91 -3.64 -1.21 -3.07
C ILE A 91 -4.99 -1.88 -3.29
N ARG A 92 -5.02 -3.22 -3.27
CA ARG A 92 -6.26 -3.99 -3.41
C ARG A 92 -7.23 -3.70 -2.26
N ASP A 93 -6.76 -3.76 -1.02
CA ASP A 93 -7.61 -3.52 0.16
C ASP A 93 -8.16 -2.08 0.18
N GLN A 94 -7.38 -1.08 -0.27
CA GLN A 94 -7.84 0.30 -0.41
C GLN A 94 -8.96 0.43 -1.44
N ALA A 95 -8.82 -0.21 -2.60
CA ALA A 95 -9.86 -0.17 -3.64
C ALA A 95 -11.17 -0.79 -3.14
N LEU A 96 -11.10 -1.92 -2.44
CA LEU A 96 -12.26 -2.56 -1.83
C LEU A 96 -12.85 -1.71 -0.69
N PHE A 97 -12.02 -1.07 0.12
CA PHE A 97 -12.47 -0.24 1.23
C PHE A 97 -13.23 1.00 0.72
N VAL A 98 -12.63 1.74 -0.22
CA VAL A 98 -13.20 2.96 -0.78
C VAL A 98 -14.51 2.68 -1.52
N SER A 99 -14.58 1.55 -2.24
CA SER A 99 -15.80 1.12 -2.93
C SER A 99 -16.89 0.58 -2.00
N GLY A 100 -16.56 0.27 -0.74
CA GLY A 100 -17.48 -0.35 0.21
C GLY A 100 -17.69 -1.86 0.00
N LEU A 101 -16.86 -2.50 -0.82
CA LEU A 101 -16.89 -3.95 -1.05
C LEU A 101 -16.12 -4.74 0.02
N LEU A 102 -15.17 -4.10 0.72
CA LEU A 102 -14.27 -4.79 1.64
C LEU A 102 -15.05 -5.55 2.73
N ASN A 103 -14.84 -6.87 2.77
CA ASN A 103 -15.27 -7.72 3.87
C ASN A 103 -14.19 -7.70 4.97
N ASP A 104 -14.53 -7.15 6.13
CA ASP A 104 -13.67 -6.95 7.29
C ASP A 104 -13.64 -8.15 8.26
N GLN A 105 -14.32 -9.26 7.93
CA GLN A 105 -14.33 -10.47 8.74
C GLN A 105 -12.92 -10.99 9.02
N LEU A 106 -12.57 -11.05 10.30
CA LEU A 106 -11.32 -11.58 10.81
C LEU A 106 -11.42 -13.09 11.09
N GLY A 107 -10.36 -13.83 10.77
CA GLY A 107 -10.25 -15.28 10.96
C GLY A 107 -10.81 -16.10 9.81
N GLY A 108 -10.90 -17.42 9.96
CA GLY A 108 -11.45 -18.31 8.92
C GLY A 108 -10.47 -18.67 7.79
N PRO A 109 -10.94 -19.44 6.80
CA PRO A 109 -10.09 -20.01 5.75
C PRO A 109 -9.59 -18.96 4.75
N SER A 110 -8.52 -19.30 4.04
CA SER A 110 -8.03 -18.54 2.90
C SER A 110 -9.01 -18.58 1.72
N ILE A 111 -8.91 -17.58 0.85
CA ILE A 111 -9.77 -17.38 -0.33
C ILE A 111 -8.97 -17.42 -1.63
N HIS A 112 -9.70 -17.66 -2.71
CA HIS A 112 -9.25 -17.73 -4.09
C HIS A 112 -10.00 -16.66 -4.91
N PRO A 113 -9.52 -15.40 -4.96
CA PRO A 113 -10.16 -14.31 -5.71
C PRO A 113 -10.02 -14.49 -7.23
N TYR A 114 -10.35 -13.46 -8.02
CA TYR A 114 -10.16 -13.50 -9.47
C TYR A 114 -8.70 -13.81 -9.87
N GLN A 115 -8.54 -14.78 -10.77
CA GLN A 115 -7.25 -15.17 -11.35
C GLN A 115 -7.47 -15.73 -12.77
N PRO A 116 -6.57 -15.49 -13.74
CA PRO A 116 -6.61 -16.15 -15.04
C PRO A 116 -6.58 -17.68 -14.93
N ALA A 117 -7.33 -18.36 -15.81
CA ALA A 117 -7.36 -19.82 -15.87
C ALA A 117 -5.99 -20.42 -16.28
N GLY A 118 -5.74 -21.68 -15.93
CA GLY A 118 -4.56 -22.43 -16.36
C GLY A 118 -3.27 -22.18 -15.56
N LEU A 119 -3.18 -21.09 -14.79
CA LEU A 119 -1.94 -20.75 -14.05
C LEU A 119 -1.49 -21.79 -13.02
N TRP A 120 -2.42 -22.57 -12.45
CA TRP A 120 -2.09 -23.66 -11.52
C TRP A 120 -1.92 -25.02 -12.21
N GLU A 121 -2.41 -25.15 -13.44
CA GLU A 121 -2.37 -26.40 -14.22
C GLU A 121 -0.95 -26.68 -14.75
N GLU A 122 -0.22 -25.61 -15.11
CA GLU A 122 1.17 -25.72 -15.59
C GLU A 122 2.16 -26.19 -14.51
N VAL A 123 1.81 -26.03 -13.22
CA VAL A 123 2.75 -26.20 -12.11
C VAL A 123 2.50 -27.45 -11.27
N GLU A 124 1.29 -28.03 -11.22
CA GLU A 124 1.03 -29.19 -10.35
C GLU A 124 -0.05 -30.20 -10.74
N LYS A 125 0.17 -31.45 -10.30
CA LYS A 125 -0.77 -32.59 -10.27
C LYS A 125 -1.73 -32.59 -9.05
N ARG A 126 -1.70 -31.58 -8.18
CA ARG A 126 -2.34 -31.58 -6.84
C ARG A 126 -3.63 -30.75 -6.71
N GLY A 127 -4.16 -30.22 -7.80
CA GLY A 127 -5.49 -29.60 -7.83
C GLY A 127 -5.54 -28.31 -8.62
N THR A 128 -6.69 -28.07 -9.23
CA THR A 128 -6.98 -26.88 -10.03
C THR A 128 -7.35 -25.69 -9.15
N TYR A 129 -7.09 -24.49 -9.63
CA TYR A 129 -7.57 -23.27 -8.98
C TYR A 129 -9.09 -23.22 -9.08
N GLN A 130 -9.78 -23.23 -7.94
CA GLN A 130 -11.23 -23.03 -7.88
C GLN A 130 -11.49 -21.64 -7.32
N GLN A 131 -12.03 -20.76 -8.15
CA GLN A 131 -12.35 -19.40 -7.75
C GLN A 131 -13.50 -19.42 -6.73
N ASP A 132 -13.36 -18.64 -5.66
CA ASP A 132 -14.45 -18.39 -4.74
C ASP A 132 -15.45 -17.37 -5.34
N HIS A 133 -16.61 -17.23 -4.70
CA HIS A 133 -17.68 -16.34 -5.15
C HIS A 133 -18.29 -15.52 -4.00
N GLY A 134 -19.00 -14.44 -4.36
CA GLY A 134 -19.69 -13.58 -3.40
C GLY A 134 -18.74 -12.86 -2.44
N ASN A 135 -19.11 -12.80 -1.16
CA ASN A 135 -18.35 -12.07 -0.12
C ASN A 135 -16.93 -12.60 0.09
N ALA A 136 -16.63 -13.83 -0.33
CA ALA A 136 -15.29 -14.38 -0.28
C ALA A 136 -14.34 -13.65 -1.23
N LEU A 137 -14.81 -13.13 -2.38
CA LEU A 137 -13.98 -12.39 -3.33
C LEU A 137 -13.44 -11.08 -2.75
N TYR A 138 -14.14 -10.48 -1.80
CA TYR A 138 -13.83 -9.14 -1.30
C TYR A 138 -13.21 -9.14 0.11
N ARG A 139 -12.73 -10.28 0.59
CA ARG A 139 -11.98 -10.29 1.86
C ARG A 139 -10.64 -9.58 1.72
N ARG A 140 -10.13 -9.16 2.87
CA ARG A 140 -8.78 -8.58 3.01
C ARG A 140 -7.74 -9.46 2.33
N SER A 141 -6.81 -8.81 1.66
CA SER A 141 -5.74 -9.44 0.89
C SER A 141 -4.86 -10.38 1.72
N LEU A 142 -4.83 -10.18 3.04
CA LEU A 142 -4.24 -11.10 4.02
C LEU A 142 -4.74 -12.54 3.90
N TYR A 143 -6.00 -12.75 3.50
CA TYR A 143 -6.62 -14.07 3.39
C TYR A 143 -6.44 -14.71 2.02
N ILE A 144 -5.79 -14.06 1.06
CA ILE A 144 -5.60 -14.63 -0.28
C ILE A 144 -4.61 -15.80 -0.20
N THR A 145 -4.99 -16.93 -0.78
CA THR A 145 -4.10 -18.09 -0.90
C THR A 145 -2.91 -17.74 -1.79
N ILE A 146 -1.70 -17.94 -1.27
CA ILE A 146 -0.46 -17.74 -2.03
C ILE A 146 0.27 -19.08 -2.12
N ARG A 147 0.47 -19.57 -3.34
CA ARG A 147 1.37 -20.70 -3.60
C ARG A 147 2.81 -20.21 -3.76
N LYS A 148 3.77 -21.05 -3.43
CA LYS A 148 5.20 -20.70 -3.43
C LYS A 148 5.68 -20.20 -4.81
N THR A 149 5.32 -20.93 -5.86
CA THR A 149 5.76 -20.72 -7.25
C THR A 149 4.72 -19.99 -8.10
N VAL A 150 3.47 -19.91 -7.64
CA VAL A 150 2.37 -19.22 -8.36
C VAL A 150 1.69 -18.23 -7.41
N PRO A 151 2.33 -17.08 -7.13
CA PRO A 151 1.69 -16.00 -6.39
C PRO A 151 0.52 -15.39 -7.19
N PRO A 152 -0.42 -14.67 -6.52
CA PRO A 152 -1.52 -13.98 -7.20
C PRO A 152 -0.98 -13.01 -8.26
N PRO A 153 -1.31 -13.19 -9.55
CA PRO A 153 -0.67 -12.46 -10.65
C PRO A 153 -0.91 -10.95 -10.56
N GLU A 154 -2.10 -10.54 -10.11
CA GLU A 154 -2.42 -9.13 -9.87
C GLU A 154 -1.46 -8.50 -8.86
N MET A 155 -1.14 -9.20 -7.78
CA MET A 155 -0.25 -8.68 -6.74
C MET A 155 1.21 -8.65 -7.20
N VAL A 156 1.62 -9.60 -8.06
CA VAL A 156 2.97 -9.59 -8.65
C VAL A 156 3.19 -8.34 -9.49
N ILE A 157 2.18 -7.89 -10.25
CA ILE A 157 2.26 -6.64 -11.01
C ILE A 157 2.60 -5.45 -10.09
N PHE A 158 2.12 -5.47 -8.85
CA PHE A 158 2.41 -4.47 -7.80
C PHE A 158 3.56 -4.88 -6.87
N ASP A 159 4.58 -5.58 -7.39
CA ASP A 159 5.82 -5.93 -6.70
C ASP A 159 5.63 -6.83 -5.45
N LEU A 160 4.61 -7.68 -5.42
CA LEU A 160 4.54 -8.73 -4.40
C LEU A 160 5.76 -9.66 -4.56
N PRO A 161 6.58 -9.84 -3.50
CA PRO A 161 7.78 -10.65 -3.62
C PRO A 161 7.43 -12.13 -3.83
N SER A 162 8.24 -12.80 -4.66
CA SER A 162 8.20 -14.26 -4.77
C SER A 162 8.48 -14.92 -3.42
N ARG A 163 7.84 -16.07 -3.17
CA ARG A 163 8.08 -16.90 -1.99
C ARG A 163 9.09 -18.03 -2.27
N GLU A 164 9.69 -18.04 -3.45
CA GLU A 164 10.74 -18.99 -3.81
C GLU A 164 12.05 -18.73 -3.08
N VAL A 165 12.32 -17.45 -2.81
CA VAL A 165 13.52 -16.97 -2.12
C VAL A 165 13.15 -16.10 -0.93
N CYS A 166 14.06 -16.01 0.05
CA CYS A 166 13.90 -15.08 1.16
C CYS A 166 14.03 -13.65 0.62
N ASN A 167 13.01 -12.82 0.87
CA ASN A 167 13.03 -11.42 0.49
C ASN A 167 12.91 -10.55 1.74
N THR A 168 13.99 -9.85 2.07
CA THR A 168 14.10 -8.99 3.25
C THR A 168 13.57 -7.58 3.00
N LYS A 169 13.56 -7.12 1.74
CA LYS A 169 13.18 -5.77 1.34
C LYS A 169 12.30 -5.79 0.10
N ARG A 170 11.09 -5.26 0.24
CA ARG A 170 10.16 -5.17 -0.90
C ARG A 170 10.61 -4.07 -1.86
N THR A 171 10.60 -4.38 -3.15
CA THR A 171 10.78 -3.40 -4.21
C THR A 171 9.50 -2.61 -4.41
N HIS A 172 9.64 -1.34 -4.79
CA HIS A 172 8.52 -0.47 -5.14
C HIS A 172 8.80 0.11 -6.52
N THR A 173 8.03 -0.32 -7.51
CA THR A 173 8.09 0.23 -8.87
C THR A 173 6.80 1.00 -9.16
N ASN A 174 6.88 1.90 -10.14
CA ASN A 174 5.74 2.59 -10.71
C ASN A 174 5.84 2.47 -12.23
N THR A 175 5.14 1.49 -12.80
CA THR A 175 5.26 1.14 -14.22
C THR A 175 3.94 1.41 -14.97
N PRO A 176 3.99 1.67 -16.28
CA PRO A 176 2.77 1.78 -17.08
C PRO A 176 1.87 0.54 -17.02
N LEU A 177 2.46 -0.64 -16.86
CA LEU A 177 1.72 -1.90 -16.70
C LEU A 177 0.86 -1.91 -15.42
N GLN A 178 1.36 -1.35 -14.33
CA GLN A 178 0.58 -1.20 -13.08
C GLN A 178 -0.63 -0.27 -13.28
N ALA A 179 -0.44 0.84 -14.00
CA ALA A 179 -1.54 1.74 -14.34
C ALA A 179 -2.60 1.03 -15.22
N LEU A 180 -2.15 0.25 -16.21
CA LEU A 180 -3.04 -0.53 -17.07
C LEU A 180 -3.78 -1.62 -16.27
N ALA A 181 -3.11 -2.26 -15.31
CA ALA A 181 -3.73 -3.27 -14.45
C ALA A 181 -4.87 -2.67 -13.61
N LEU A 182 -4.70 -1.46 -13.06
CA LEU A 182 -5.77 -0.76 -12.33
C LEU A 182 -6.99 -0.45 -13.20
N GLN A 183 -6.80 -0.25 -14.51
CA GLN A 183 -7.90 0.04 -15.43
C GLN A 183 -8.65 -1.20 -15.93
N ASN A 184 -7.98 -2.36 -16.01
CA ASN A 184 -8.49 -3.53 -16.71
C ASN A 184 -8.80 -4.73 -15.82
N ASN A 185 -8.19 -4.84 -14.63
CA ASN A 185 -8.44 -5.98 -13.78
C ASN A 185 -9.84 -5.90 -13.15
N ILE A 186 -10.54 -7.04 -13.18
CA ILE A 186 -11.93 -7.22 -12.72
C ILE A 186 -12.15 -6.64 -11.32
N THR A 187 -11.23 -6.88 -10.38
CA THR A 187 -11.34 -6.39 -9.00
C THR A 187 -11.43 -4.86 -8.96
N TYR A 188 -10.59 -4.16 -9.70
CA TYR A 188 -10.58 -2.68 -9.71
C TYR A 188 -11.74 -2.11 -10.53
N VAL A 189 -12.13 -2.77 -11.62
CA VAL A 189 -13.31 -2.38 -12.41
C VAL A 189 -14.58 -2.49 -11.56
N GLU A 190 -14.78 -3.60 -10.85
CA GLU A 190 -15.91 -3.75 -9.91
C GLU A 190 -15.87 -2.71 -8.79
N ALA A 191 -14.70 -2.49 -8.18
CA ALA A 191 -14.53 -1.48 -7.15
C ALA A 191 -14.88 -0.07 -7.66
N SER A 192 -14.44 0.29 -8.87
CA SER A 192 -14.75 1.60 -9.48
C SER A 192 -16.26 1.78 -9.71
N ARG A 193 -16.96 0.74 -10.19
CA ARG A 193 -18.42 0.75 -10.38
C ARG A 193 -19.15 0.92 -9.06
N LYS A 194 -18.71 0.22 -8.01
CA LYS A 194 -19.32 0.30 -6.67
C LYS A 194 -19.03 1.62 -5.96
N LEU A 195 -17.85 2.19 -6.17
CA LEU A 195 -17.55 3.55 -5.75
C LEU A 195 -18.48 4.56 -6.43
N ALA A 196 -18.68 4.44 -7.74
CA ALA A 196 -19.59 5.31 -8.49
C ALA A 196 -21.03 5.20 -7.97
N GLU A 197 -21.55 3.98 -7.80
CA GLU A 197 -22.88 3.73 -7.22
C GLU A 197 -23.03 4.40 -5.86
N ARG A 198 -22.06 4.21 -4.96
CA ARG A 198 -22.05 4.81 -3.62
C ARG A 198 -22.08 6.33 -3.66
N VAL A 199 -21.31 6.96 -4.55
CA VAL A 199 -21.25 8.42 -4.70
C VAL A 199 -22.56 8.96 -5.29
N LEU A 200 -23.12 8.27 -6.28
CA LEU A 200 -24.39 8.66 -6.93
C LEU A 200 -25.57 8.67 -5.97
N LEU A 201 -25.59 7.73 -5.01
CA LEU A 201 -26.64 7.63 -3.98
C LEU A 201 -26.56 8.71 -2.90
N GLN A 202 -25.38 9.30 -2.65
CA GLN A 202 -25.20 10.27 -1.55
C GLN A 202 -25.58 11.72 -1.89
N SER A 203 -25.64 12.09 -3.17
CA SER A 203 -26.02 13.44 -3.59
C SER A 203 -26.65 13.41 -4.96
N SER A 204 -27.54 14.38 -5.25
CA SER A 204 -28.08 14.63 -6.59
C SER A 204 -27.22 15.58 -7.44
N HIS A 205 -26.28 16.31 -6.82
CA HIS A 205 -25.49 17.35 -7.49
C HIS A 205 -24.12 16.81 -7.94
N THR A 206 -23.79 16.98 -9.23
CA THR A 206 -22.54 16.48 -9.83
C THR A 206 -21.29 16.99 -9.12
N GLU A 207 -21.22 18.28 -8.82
CA GLU A 207 -20.05 18.86 -8.13
C GLU A 207 -19.85 18.24 -6.73
N ALA A 208 -20.94 18.04 -5.98
CA ALA A 208 -20.88 17.42 -4.66
C ALA A 208 -20.44 15.95 -4.75
N ARG A 209 -20.90 15.22 -5.79
CA ARG A 209 -20.47 13.85 -6.09
C ARG A 209 -18.97 13.77 -6.38
N ILE A 210 -18.46 14.66 -7.22
CA ILE A 210 -17.03 14.72 -7.56
C ILE A 210 -16.20 15.04 -6.31
N LYS A 211 -16.59 16.05 -5.52
CA LYS A 211 -15.91 16.40 -4.26
C LYS A 211 -15.85 15.22 -3.29
N LEU A 212 -16.96 14.48 -3.17
CA LEU A 212 -17.04 13.28 -2.34
C LEU A 212 -16.12 12.17 -2.86
N ALA A 213 -16.23 11.80 -4.14
CA ALA A 213 -15.41 10.76 -4.75
C ALA A 213 -13.91 11.07 -4.60
N PHE A 214 -13.54 12.33 -4.86
CA PHE A 214 -12.17 12.81 -4.71
C PHE A 214 -11.66 12.67 -3.28
N ARG A 215 -12.46 13.08 -2.29
CA ARG A 215 -12.10 12.94 -0.87
C ARG A 215 -11.98 11.49 -0.45
N MET A 216 -12.86 10.61 -0.93
CA MET A 216 -12.79 9.18 -0.62
C MET A 216 -11.52 8.53 -1.18
N ALA A 217 -11.15 8.85 -2.43
CA ALA A 217 -9.99 8.27 -3.10
C ALA A 217 -8.65 8.86 -2.63
N THR A 218 -8.60 10.18 -2.36
CA THR A 218 -7.35 10.90 -2.09
C THR A 218 -7.17 11.32 -0.62
N GLN A 219 -8.22 11.20 0.20
CA GLN A 219 -8.27 11.65 1.60
C GLN A 219 -8.00 13.16 1.80
N ARG A 220 -8.10 13.97 0.73
CA ARG A 220 -7.98 15.43 0.78
C ARG A 220 -9.14 16.10 0.04
N HIS A 221 -9.31 17.39 0.29
CA HIS A 221 -10.21 18.22 -0.51
C HIS A 221 -9.57 18.53 -1.88
N ALA A 222 -10.39 18.50 -2.93
CA ALA A 222 -9.99 18.93 -4.26
C ALA A 222 -9.77 20.45 -4.28
N THR A 223 -8.75 20.91 -5.02
CA THR A 223 -8.58 22.34 -5.30
C THR A 223 -9.60 22.80 -6.35
N ALA A 224 -9.79 24.12 -6.49
CA ALA A 224 -10.66 24.67 -7.52
C ALA A 224 -10.22 24.27 -8.94
N THR A 225 -8.90 24.22 -9.18
CA THR A 225 -8.33 23.78 -10.47
C THR A 225 -8.63 22.32 -10.76
N GLU A 226 -8.53 21.43 -9.77
CA GLU A 226 -8.82 20.01 -9.92
C GLU A 226 -10.31 19.75 -10.12
N LEU A 227 -11.18 20.49 -9.42
CA LEU A 227 -12.62 20.40 -9.62
C LEU A 227 -13.03 20.80 -11.03
N ASN A 228 -12.47 21.89 -11.56
CA ASN A 228 -12.76 22.35 -12.91
C ASN A 228 -12.28 21.37 -13.99
N LEU A 229 -11.28 20.52 -13.72
CA LEU A 229 -10.83 19.47 -14.65
C LEU A 229 -11.70 18.23 -14.62
N LEU A 230 -12.46 18.01 -13.54
CA LEU A 230 -13.26 16.79 -13.31
C LEU A 230 -14.75 16.98 -13.62
N ILE A 231 -15.22 18.22 -13.76
CA ILE A 231 -16.57 18.60 -14.18
C ILE A 231 -16.62 18.66 -15.70
#